data_AF-A0A7S2BH97-F1
#
_entry.id   AF-A0A7S2BH97-F1
#
_cell.length_a   1.000
_cell.length_b   1.000
_cell.length_c   1.000
_cell.angle_alpha   90.00
_cell.angle_beta   90.00
_cell.angle_gamma   90.00
#
_symmetry.space_group_name_H-M   'P 1'
#
loop_
_entity.id
_entity.type
_entity.pdbx_description
1 polymer ?
#
loop_
_entity_poly.entity_id
_entity_poly.type
_entity_poly.pdbx_seq_one_letter_code
_entity_poly.pdbx_strand_id
1 'polypeptide(L)'
;RYPTFWIDKFCLRQRDGDPTGALQSLSVYIMTCDQMVVLCGKTFPSRLWCAWELFTLFAFQREDLILSKLKLMLLEDVDRVDTTPVMCKALECLTEFNVANATCYSPFDRSRLMKIIDAIGRRDFDNKVRKMASMLMELKYRRPVDIYVNDRLMTHVCGDPEISITGGQIFSTTEKS
;
A
#
# COMPACT_ATOMS: atom_id res chain seq x y z
N ARG A 1 15.79 -18.88 11.55
CA ARG A 1 14.40 -18.37 11.62
C ARG A 1 14.13 -17.63 10.32
N TYR A 2 13.17 -18.09 9.52
CA TYR A 2 12.76 -17.36 8.32
C TYR A 2 12.00 -16.08 8.75
N PRO A 3 12.16 -14.96 8.04
CA PRO A 3 11.42 -13.74 8.34
C PRO A 3 9.93 -13.94 8.10
N THR A 4 9.12 -13.87 9.16
CA THR A 4 7.65 -13.93 9.10
C THR A 4 7.03 -12.62 8.63
N PHE A 5 7.75 -11.49 8.72
CA PHE A 5 7.27 -10.20 8.25
C PHE A 5 8.32 -9.44 7.44
N TRP A 6 7.88 -8.82 6.34
CA TRP A 6 8.69 -7.86 5.58
C TRP A 6 8.04 -6.49 5.65
N ILE A 7 8.85 -5.47 5.85
CA ILE A 7 8.38 -4.09 5.89
C ILE A 7 9.10 -3.39 4.76
N ASP A 8 8.33 -2.80 3.84
CA ASP A 8 8.86 -2.13 2.64
C ASP A 8 10.12 -1.29 2.96
N LYS A 9 9.97 -0.34 3.89
CA LYS A 9 11.04 0.58 4.31
C LYS A 9 12.34 -0.09 4.78
N PHE A 10 12.29 -1.33 5.26
CA PHE A 10 13.47 -2.07 5.73
C PHE A 10 13.96 -3.14 4.75
N CYS A 11 13.07 -3.66 3.91
CA CYS A 11 13.34 -4.76 3.00
C CYS A 11 13.69 -4.29 1.58
N LEU A 12 13.08 -3.20 1.11
CA LEU A 12 13.40 -2.59 -0.18
C LEU A 12 14.61 -1.68 -0.03
N ARG A 13 15.79 -2.19 -0.39
CA ARG A 13 17.02 -1.39 -0.39
C ARG A 13 16.99 -0.35 -1.50
N GLN A 14 16.74 0.90 -1.14
CA GLN A 14 16.96 2.09 -1.96
C GLN A 14 18.36 2.67 -1.64
N ARG A 15 19.41 1.87 -1.85
CA ARG A 15 20.78 2.26 -1.48
C ARG A 15 21.28 3.35 -2.44
N ASP A 16 21.99 4.34 -1.90
CA ASP A 16 22.65 5.40 -2.68
C ASP A 16 21.70 6.16 -3.63
N GLY A 17 20.39 6.17 -3.31
CA GLY A 17 19.37 6.82 -4.11
C GLY A 17 18.93 6.06 -5.37
N ASP A 18 19.39 4.82 -5.61
CA ASP A 18 18.93 3.99 -6.74
C ASP A 18 17.84 2.99 -6.30
N PRO A 19 16.61 3.08 -6.83
CA PRO A 19 15.52 2.17 -6.50
C PRO A 19 15.54 0.89 -7.34
N THR A 20 16.49 0.70 -8.25
CA THR A 20 16.48 -0.44 -9.19
C THR A 20 16.43 -1.78 -8.47
N GLY A 21 17.22 -1.95 -7.40
CA GLY A 21 17.19 -3.17 -6.58
C GLY A 21 15.82 -3.39 -5.91
N ALA A 22 15.26 -2.33 -5.32
CA ALA A 22 13.91 -2.36 -4.73
C ALA A 22 12.86 -2.79 -5.77
N LEU A 23 12.86 -2.18 -6.96
CA LEU A 23 11.92 -2.48 -8.05
C LEU A 23 12.00 -3.94 -8.52
N GLN A 24 13.22 -4.49 -8.62
CA GLN A 24 13.44 -5.88 -9.01
C GLN A 24 12.92 -6.85 -7.94
N SER A 25 13.18 -6.55 -6.68
CA SER A 25 12.81 -7.44 -5.56
C SER A 25 11.33 -7.35 -5.15
N LEU A 26 10.66 -6.22 -5.41
CA LEU A 26 9.31 -5.99 -4.91
C LEU A 26 8.32 -7.06 -5.37
N SER A 27 8.34 -7.40 -6.66
CA SER A 27 7.46 -8.44 -7.21
C SER A 27 7.68 -9.78 -6.51
N VAL A 28 8.94 -10.15 -6.24
CA VAL A 28 9.29 -11.36 -5.47
C VAL A 28 8.64 -11.29 -4.09
N TYR A 29 8.86 -10.20 -3.35
CA TYR A 29 8.30 -10.03 -2.01
C TYR A 29 6.76 -10.13 -1.98
N ILE A 30 6.08 -9.46 -2.92
CA ILE A 30 4.61 -9.51 -3.00
C ILE A 30 4.14 -10.92 -3.40
N MET A 31 4.85 -11.61 -4.29
CA MET A 31 4.44 -12.93 -4.75
C MET A 31 4.64 -14.02 -3.69
N THR A 32 5.69 -13.92 -2.89
CA THR A 32 6.02 -14.94 -1.89
C THR A 32 5.37 -14.69 -0.53
N CYS A 33 4.76 -13.53 -0.28
CA CYS A 33 3.99 -13.34 0.95
C CYS A 33 2.63 -14.07 0.90
N ASP A 34 2.15 -14.54 2.04
CA ASP A 34 0.79 -15.09 2.16
C ASP A 34 -0.23 -13.96 2.23
N GLN A 35 0.13 -12.87 2.93
CA GLN A 35 -0.68 -11.68 3.05
C GLN A 35 0.15 -10.40 2.90
N MET A 36 -0.47 -9.39 2.31
CA MET A 36 0.03 -8.03 2.17
C MET A 36 -0.87 -7.12 2.99
N VAL A 37 -0.32 -6.52 4.04
CA VAL A 37 -1.01 -5.59 4.92
C VAL A 37 -0.68 -4.16 4.49
N VAL A 38 -1.71 -3.39 4.17
CA VAL A 38 -1.56 -2.01 3.70
C VAL A 38 -2.14 -1.05 4.73
N LEU A 39 -1.31 -0.16 5.26
CA LEU A 39 -1.74 0.93 6.13
C LEU A 39 -2.12 2.14 5.26
N CYS A 40 -3.41 2.28 4.98
CA CYS A 40 -3.94 3.31 4.09
C CYS A 40 -4.41 4.52 4.90
N GLY A 41 -3.51 5.49 5.06
CA GLY A 41 -3.79 6.80 5.66
C GLY A 41 -3.93 7.91 4.63
N LYS A 42 -4.11 9.15 5.09
CA LYS A 42 -4.41 10.33 4.24
C LYS A 42 -3.42 10.61 3.11
N THR A 43 -2.14 10.30 3.30
CA THR A 43 -1.09 10.53 2.29
C THR A 43 -0.87 9.33 1.37
N PHE A 44 -1.44 8.16 1.69
CA PHE A 44 -1.24 6.95 0.91
C PHE A 44 -1.61 7.12 -0.59
N PRO A 45 -2.75 7.73 -0.96
CA PRO A 45 -3.17 7.80 -2.36
C PRO A 45 -2.30 8.72 -3.23
N SER A 46 -1.54 9.63 -2.63
CA SER A 46 -0.66 10.55 -3.36
C SER A 46 0.78 10.06 -3.50
N ARG A 47 1.13 8.92 -2.90
CA ARG A 47 2.48 8.34 -2.95
C ARG A 47 2.58 7.33 -4.09
N LEU A 48 3.50 7.59 -5.03
CA LEU A 48 3.68 6.77 -6.22
C LEU A 48 4.17 5.35 -5.89
N TRP A 49 5.05 5.20 -4.90
CA TRP A 49 5.48 3.88 -4.41
C TRP A 49 4.31 3.04 -3.89
N CYS A 50 3.42 3.65 -3.10
CA CYS A 50 2.24 2.97 -2.58
C CYS A 50 1.31 2.48 -3.70
N ALA A 51 1.09 3.30 -4.73
CA ALA A 51 0.34 2.90 -5.90
C ALA A 51 1.04 1.80 -6.71
N TRP A 52 2.37 1.83 -6.80
CA TRP A 52 3.18 0.82 -7.50
C TRP A 52 3.11 -0.55 -6.82
N GLU A 53 3.15 -0.59 -5.48
CA GLU A 53 3.00 -1.82 -4.70
C GLU A 53 1.62 -2.46 -4.92
N LEU A 54 0.57 -1.64 -4.83
CA LEU A 54 -0.81 -2.07 -5.13
C LEU A 54 -0.91 -2.60 -6.57
N PHE A 55 -0.43 -1.83 -7.54
CA PHE A 55 -0.42 -2.24 -8.94
C PHE A 55 0.30 -3.58 -9.13
N THR A 56 1.45 -3.77 -8.47
CA THR A 56 2.24 -5.00 -8.56
C THR A 56 1.44 -6.19 -8.03
N LEU A 57 0.78 -6.07 -6.88
CA LEU A 57 -0.12 -7.12 -6.38
C LEU A 57 -1.18 -7.49 -7.43
N PHE A 58 -1.84 -6.48 -8.00
CA PHE A 58 -2.94 -6.69 -8.96
C PHE A 58 -2.46 -7.18 -10.33
N ALA A 59 -1.23 -6.87 -10.72
CA ALA A 59 -0.66 -7.30 -11.98
C ALA A 59 -0.26 -8.78 -11.97
N PHE A 60 0.11 -9.31 -10.81
CA PHE A 60 0.63 -10.68 -10.70
C PHE A 60 -0.29 -11.66 -9.96
N GLN A 61 -1.37 -11.18 -9.33
CA GLN A 61 -2.38 -12.04 -8.71
C GLN A 61 -3.65 -12.11 -9.55
N ARG A 62 -4.33 -13.26 -9.50
CA ARG A 62 -5.67 -13.39 -10.07
C ARG A 62 -6.66 -12.58 -9.23
N GLU A 63 -7.59 -11.90 -9.88
CA GLU A 63 -8.55 -10.99 -9.23
C GLU A 63 -9.36 -11.65 -8.11
N ASP A 64 -9.70 -12.95 -8.26
CA ASP A 64 -10.43 -13.73 -7.27
C ASP A 64 -9.63 -14.02 -5.98
N LEU A 65 -8.29 -13.94 -6.04
CA LEU A 65 -7.40 -14.21 -4.92
C LEU A 65 -6.88 -12.95 -4.23
N ILE A 66 -6.93 -11.80 -4.89
CA ILE A 66 -6.38 -10.53 -4.38
C ILE A 66 -6.94 -10.20 -2.99
N LEU A 67 -8.24 -10.40 -2.81
CA LEU A 67 -8.94 -10.06 -1.57
C LEU A 67 -8.58 -10.97 -0.40
N SER A 68 -8.17 -12.21 -0.67
CA SER A 68 -7.64 -13.11 0.35
C SER A 68 -6.22 -12.75 0.77
N LYS A 69 -5.45 -12.15 -0.15
CA LYS A 69 -4.05 -11.78 0.04
C LYS A 69 -3.89 -10.37 0.60
N LEU A 70 -4.81 -9.45 0.32
CA LEU A 70 -4.73 -8.05 0.75
C LEU A 70 -5.50 -7.79 2.04
N LYS A 71 -4.82 -7.28 3.06
CA LYS A 71 -5.41 -6.80 4.31
C LYS A 71 -5.24 -5.29 4.42
N LEU A 72 -6.32 -4.55 4.21
CA LEU A 72 -6.31 -3.09 4.27
C LEU A 72 -6.64 -2.60 5.69
N MET A 73 -5.70 -1.90 6.33
CA MET A 73 -5.95 -1.17 7.58
C MET A 73 -6.08 0.32 7.26
N LEU A 74 -7.25 0.87 7.51
CA LEU A 74 -7.52 2.29 7.28
C LEU A 74 -7.08 3.08 8.51
N LEU A 75 -6.25 4.10 8.31
CA LEU A 75 -5.81 4.97 9.39
C LEU A 75 -6.68 6.22 9.39
N GLU A 76 -7.49 6.40 10.44
CA GLU A 76 -8.32 7.58 10.65
C GLU A 76 -7.50 8.70 11.33
N ASP A 77 -7.84 9.96 11.06
CA ASP A 77 -7.31 11.09 11.83
C ASP A 77 -8.09 11.12 13.15
N VAL A 78 -7.38 10.92 14.26
CA VAL A 78 -7.93 10.90 15.64
C VAL A 78 -8.61 12.24 16.01
N ASP A 79 -8.38 13.29 15.22
CA ASP A 79 -8.88 14.66 15.46
C ASP A 79 -10.33 14.91 14.98
N ARG A 80 -11.02 13.92 14.41
CA ARG A 80 -12.40 14.10 13.90
C ARG A 80 -13.43 13.42 14.80
N VAL A 81 -14.17 14.24 15.55
CA VAL A 81 -15.32 13.87 16.39
C VAL A 81 -16.61 13.65 15.56
N ASP A 82 -16.50 13.39 14.26
CA ASP A 82 -17.68 13.18 13.41
C ASP A 82 -17.98 11.69 13.26
N THR A 83 -19.07 11.27 13.89
CA THR A 83 -19.64 9.92 13.97
C THR A 83 -20.31 9.43 12.68
N THR A 84 -20.05 10.08 11.54
CA THR A 84 -20.50 9.55 10.25
C THR A 84 -19.64 8.35 9.86
N PRO A 85 -20.20 7.30 9.25
CA PRO A 85 -19.41 6.19 8.72
C PRO A 85 -18.62 6.72 7.52
N VAL A 86 -17.51 7.40 7.79
CA VAL A 86 -16.63 7.97 6.78
C VAL A 86 -16.08 6.77 6.01
N MET A 87 -16.54 6.61 4.78
CA MET A 87 -15.74 5.98 3.74
C MET A 87 -14.35 6.60 3.87
N CYS A 88 -13.34 5.82 4.23
CA CYS A 88 -12.06 6.42 4.56
C CYS A 88 -11.58 7.15 3.32
N LYS A 89 -11.51 8.48 3.41
CA LYS A 89 -11.19 9.42 2.33
C LYS A 89 -10.00 8.96 1.48
N ALA A 90 -9.05 8.25 2.07
CA ALA A 90 -7.93 7.65 1.36
C ALA A 90 -8.37 6.65 0.27
N LEU A 91 -9.33 5.77 0.56
CA LEU A 91 -9.82 4.78 -0.39
C LEU A 91 -10.66 5.44 -1.51
N GLU A 92 -11.45 6.47 -1.18
CA GLU A 92 -12.14 7.30 -2.19
C GLU A 92 -11.14 7.95 -3.14
N CYS A 93 -10.09 8.60 -2.60
CA CYS A 93 -9.02 9.18 -3.41
C CYS A 93 -8.34 8.15 -4.33
N LEU A 94 -8.25 6.88 -3.93
CA LEU A 94 -7.71 5.82 -4.80
C LEU A 94 -8.64 5.45 -5.97
N THR A 95 -9.96 5.61 -5.82
CA THR A 95 -10.92 5.39 -6.94
C THR A 95 -10.77 6.44 -8.04
N GLU A 96 -10.22 7.60 -7.72
CA GLU A 96 -9.90 8.69 -8.65
C GLU A 96 -8.40 8.83 -8.93
N PHE A 97 -7.59 7.84 -8.52
CA PHE A 97 -6.13 7.91 -8.58
C PHE A 97 -5.61 8.30 -9.96
N ASN A 98 -4.69 9.25 -10.03
CA ASN A 98 -4.03 9.66 -11.27
C ASN A 98 -2.52 9.72 -11.05
N VAL A 99 -1.78 8.87 -11.76
CA VAL A 99 -0.33 8.78 -11.63
C VAL A 99 0.40 10.10 -11.88
N ALA A 100 -0.15 10.99 -12.70
CA ALA A 100 0.44 12.30 -12.96
C ALA A 100 0.53 13.17 -11.69
N ASN A 101 -0.43 12.99 -10.78
CA ASN A 101 -0.52 13.72 -9.50
C ASN A 101 0.25 13.02 -8.37
N ALA A 102 0.75 11.80 -8.60
CA ALA A 102 1.48 11.05 -7.59
C ALA A 102 2.92 11.56 -7.42
N THR A 103 3.40 11.47 -6.18
CA THR A 103 4.67 12.02 -5.73
C THR A 103 5.58 10.95 -5.14
N CYS A 104 6.89 11.17 -5.22
CA CYS A 104 7.91 10.44 -4.47
C CYS A 104 8.74 11.44 -3.68
N TYR A 105 9.30 11.01 -2.56
CA TYR A 105 10.31 11.80 -1.84
C TYR A 105 11.57 12.01 -2.69
N SER A 106 12.00 10.98 -3.42
CA SER A 106 13.13 11.03 -4.34
C SER A 106 12.66 11.36 -5.77
N PRO A 107 13.19 12.43 -6.41
CA PRO A 107 12.90 12.71 -7.82
C PRO A 107 13.49 11.65 -8.75
N PHE A 108 14.57 10.98 -8.33
CA PHE A 108 15.16 9.86 -9.08
C PHE A 108 14.22 8.66 -9.11
N ASP A 109 13.63 8.32 -7.97
CA ASP A 109 12.62 7.27 -7.87
C ASP A 109 11.44 7.56 -8.76
N ARG A 110 10.94 8.80 -8.72
CA ARG A 110 9.83 9.23 -9.57
C ARG A 110 10.18 9.03 -11.04
N SER A 111 11.35 9.49 -11.48
CA SER A 111 11.80 9.33 -12.87
C SER A 111 11.88 7.86 -13.28
N ARG A 112 12.41 6.99 -12.40
CA ARG A 112 12.58 5.56 -12.68
C ARG A 112 11.24 4.82 -12.75
N LEU A 113 10.36 5.03 -11.77
CA LEU A 113 9.02 4.45 -11.75
C LEU A 113 8.19 4.93 -12.94
N MET A 114 8.21 6.23 -13.24
CA MET A 114 7.47 6.78 -14.37
C MET A 114 7.91 6.18 -15.70
N LYS A 115 9.21 5.91 -15.91
CA LYS A 115 9.68 5.21 -17.14
C LYS A 115 9.07 3.82 -17.28
N ILE A 116 8.94 3.07 -16.18
CA ILE A 116 8.35 1.73 -16.20
C ILE A 116 6.84 1.83 -16.43
N ILE A 117 6.18 2.77 -15.75
CA ILE A 117 4.73 3.01 -15.93
C ILE A 117 4.43 3.49 -17.35
N ASP A 118 5.30 4.29 -17.96
CA ASP A 118 5.17 4.72 -19.35
C ASP A 118 5.26 3.55 -20.32
N ALA A 119 6.16 2.60 -20.05
CA ALA A 119 6.28 1.37 -20.85
C ALA A 119 5.07 0.43 -20.70
N ILE A 120 4.45 0.39 -19.51
CA ILE A 120 3.21 -0.36 -19.25
C ILE A 120 2.00 0.34 -19.86
N GLY A 121 1.99 1.67 -19.86
CA GLY A 121 0.84 2.52 -20.18
C GLY A 121 0.22 3.12 -18.92
N ARG A 122 0.30 4.46 -18.79
CA ARG A 122 -0.25 5.20 -17.65
C ARG A 122 -1.73 4.92 -17.39
N ARG A 123 -2.52 4.83 -18.47
CA ARG A 123 -3.96 4.56 -18.37
C ARG A 123 -4.24 3.20 -17.75
N ASP A 124 -3.46 2.18 -18.12
CA ASP A 124 -3.65 0.83 -17.60
C ASP A 124 -3.18 0.72 -16.13
N PHE A 125 -2.13 1.46 -15.78
CA PHE A 125 -1.70 1.63 -14.39
C PHE A 125 -2.80 2.25 -13.53
N ASP A 126 -3.31 3.42 -13.93
CA ASP A 126 -4.39 4.12 -13.22
C ASP A 126 -5.64 3.22 -13.10
N ASN A 127 -6.07 2.61 -14.21
CA ASN A 127 -7.26 1.77 -14.23
C ASN A 127 -7.14 0.58 -13.27
N LYS A 128 -5.97 -0.05 -13.16
CA LYS A 128 -5.75 -1.15 -12.21
C LYS A 128 -5.80 -0.69 -10.76
N VAL A 129 -5.17 0.44 -10.43
CA VAL A 129 -5.21 1.01 -9.08
C VAL A 129 -6.66 1.38 -8.69
N ARG A 130 -7.38 2.05 -9.59
CA ARG A 130 -8.79 2.43 -9.38
C ARG A 130 -9.70 1.23 -9.23
N LYS A 131 -9.56 0.22 -10.11
CA LYS A 131 -10.36 -1.02 -10.06
C LYS A 131 -10.23 -1.71 -8.71
N MET A 132 -9.01 -1.80 -8.17
CA MET A 132 -8.78 -2.38 -6.85
C MET A 132 -9.43 -1.57 -5.73
N ALA A 133 -9.34 -0.24 -5.79
CA ALA A 133 -10.01 0.62 -4.84
C ALA A 133 -11.53 0.39 -4.86
N SER A 134 -12.14 0.30 -6.05
CA SER A 134 -13.56 -0.03 -6.20
C SER A 134 -13.92 -1.41 -5.63
N MET A 135 -13.11 -2.44 -5.87
CA MET A 135 -13.33 -3.77 -5.29
C MET A 135 -13.28 -3.75 -3.75
N LEU A 136 -12.31 -3.03 -3.18
CA LEU A 136 -12.17 -2.88 -1.72
C LEU A 136 -13.34 -2.09 -1.11
N MET A 137 -13.83 -1.08 -1.84
CA MET A 137 -15.03 -0.33 -1.46
C MET A 137 -16.26 -1.24 -1.43
N GLU A 138 -16.52 -2.00 -2.50
CA GLU A 138 -17.65 -2.92 -2.59
C GLU A 138 -17.65 -3.98 -1.47
N LEU A 139 -16.47 -4.47 -1.08
CA LEU A 139 -16.36 -5.43 0.01
C LEU A 139 -16.69 -4.82 1.36
N LYS A 140 -16.23 -3.59 1.67
CA LYS A 140 -16.58 -2.89 2.92
C LYS A 140 -18.10 -2.79 3.10
N TYR A 141 -18.85 -2.67 2.00
CA TYR A 141 -20.32 -2.67 2.02
C TYR A 141 -20.95 -4.06 2.17
N ARG A 142 -20.30 -5.13 1.72
CA ARG A 142 -20.86 -6.50 1.71
C ARG A 142 -20.48 -7.34 2.93
N ARG A 143 -19.32 -7.10 3.52
CA ARG A 143 -18.83 -7.71 4.76
C ARG A 143 -18.01 -6.65 5.49
N PRO A 144 -18.02 -6.58 6.82
CA PRO A 144 -16.94 -5.90 7.52
C PRO A 144 -15.66 -6.68 7.19
N VAL A 145 -14.97 -6.27 6.12
CA VAL A 145 -13.56 -6.61 5.93
C VAL A 145 -12.88 -6.24 7.24
N ASP A 146 -11.88 -7.02 7.65
CA ASP A 146 -11.01 -6.74 8.78
C ASP A 146 -10.22 -5.42 8.56
N ILE A 147 -10.95 -4.33 8.46
CA ILE A 147 -10.52 -2.95 8.48
C ILE A 147 -10.40 -2.67 9.96
N TYR A 148 -9.22 -2.92 10.49
CA TYR A 148 -8.90 -2.49 11.84
C TYR A 148 -8.75 -0.98 11.83
N VAL A 149 -9.80 -0.28 12.27
CA VAL A 149 -9.71 1.09 12.76
C VAL A 149 -9.07 0.98 14.14
N ASN A 150 -7.79 1.34 14.28
CA ASN A 150 -7.04 1.08 15.51
C ASN A 150 -6.70 2.38 16.24
N ASP A 151 -7.46 2.68 17.30
CA ASP A 151 -7.20 3.76 18.26
C ASP A 151 -5.98 3.52 19.17
N ARG A 152 -5.30 2.35 19.11
CA ARG A 152 -4.32 1.93 20.13
C ARG A 152 -2.96 1.44 19.61
N LEU A 153 -2.58 1.71 18.37
CA LEU A 153 -1.26 1.28 17.85
C LEU A 153 -0.07 2.17 18.26
N MET A 154 -0.30 3.30 18.95
CA MET A 154 0.74 4.28 19.27
C MET A 154 1.47 4.08 20.62
N THR A 155 1.01 3.21 21.53
CA THR A 155 1.58 3.19 22.89
C THR A 155 2.75 2.24 23.12
N HIS A 156 3.14 1.37 22.17
CA HIS A 156 4.23 0.39 22.40
C HIS A 156 5.34 0.36 21.34
N VAL A 157 5.41 1.35 20.44
CA VAL A 157 6.51 1.47 19.47
C VAL A 157 6.95 2.92 19.33
N CYS A 158 7.42 3.57 20.40
CA CYS A 158 8.32 4.72 20.28
C CYS A 158 8.88 5.12 21.64
N GLY A 159 10.16 4.81 21.87
CA GLY A 159 11.01 5.52 22.81
C GLY A 159 11.78 6.68 22.16
N ASP A 160 11.56 6.95 20.87
CA ASP A 160 12.32 7.95 20.10
C ASP A 160 11.40 9.02 19.50
N PRO A 161 11.60 10.31 19.80
CA PRO A 161 10.68 11.40 19.43
C PRO A 161 10.71 11.84 17.96
N GLU A 162 11.40 11.13 17.05
CA GLU A 162 11.59 11.58 15.65
C GLU A 162 10.93 10.69 14.56
N ILE A 163 10.19 9.63 14.91
CA ILE A 163 9.61 8.71 13.91
C ILE A 163 8.14 9.06 13.63
N SER A 164 7.92 9.96 12.67
CA SER A 164 6.59 10.15 12.06
C SER A 164 6.27 8.99 11.11
N ILE A 165 5.36 8.08 11.51
CA ILE A 165 4.87 6.97 10.67
C ILE A 165 3.93 7.54 9.60
N THR A 166 4.50 7.95 8.47
CA THR A 166 3.79 8.51 7.30
C THR A 166 3.45 7.43 6.29
N GLY A 167 2.73 6.39 6.71
CA GLY A 167 2.28 5.29 5.84
C GLY A 167 3.37 4.26 5.54
N GLY A 168 3.00 2.98 5.64
CA GLY A 168 3.87 1.84 5.39
C GLY A 168 3.05 0.58 5.12
N GLN A 169 3.67 -0.42 4.53
CA GLN A 169 3.06 -1.72 4.26
C GLN A 169 3.87 -2.82 4.94
N ILE A 170 3.17 -3.86 5.40
CA ILE A 170 3.75 -5.00 6.10
C ILE A 170 3.33 -6.26 5.33
N PHE A 171 4.28 -7.04 4.85
CA PHE A 171 4.03 -8.33 4.24
C PHE A 171 4.19 -9.42 5.30
N SER A 172 3.34 -10.43 5.30
CA SER A 172 3.36 -11.56 6.25
C SER A 172 3.50 -12.88 5.52
N THR A 173 4.30 -13.79 6.07
CA THR A 173 4.36 -15.20 5.68
C THR A 173 4.04 -16.08 6.89
N THR A 174 3.27 -17.14 6.66
CA THR A 174 2.92 -18.18 7.63
C THR A 174 3.38 -19.52 7.07
N GLU A 175 4.11 -20.30 7.87
CA GLU A 175 4.47 -21.68 7.51
C GLU A 175 3.19 -22.48 7.22
N LYS A 176 3.07 -23.01 6.00
CA LYS A 176 2.27 -24.21 5.79
C LYS A 176 3.09 -25.38 6.30
N SER A 177 2.70 -25.88 7.47
CA SER A 177 3.17 -27.14 8.06
C SER A 177 2.76 -28.33 7.19
#